data_AF-X0WQA7-F1
#
_entry.id   AF-X0WQA7-F1
#
_cell.length_a   1.000
_cell.length_b   1.000
_cell.length_c   1.000
_cell.angle_alpha   90.00
_cell.angle_beta   90.00
_cell.angle_gamma   90.00
#
_symmetry.space_group_name_H-M   'P 1'
#
loop_
_entity.id
_entity.type
_entity.pdbx_description
1 polymer ?
#
loop_
_entity_poly.entity_id
_entity_poly.type
_entity_poly.pdbx_seq_one_letter_code
_entity_poly.pdbx_strand_id
1 'polypeptide(L)'
;VEYIDRQTRTDRIAGIPQNLALPFPFSSQRTGEGYRAGPYAAYLGDEFNPIWTEFVGDATRSVEKTLGETRLDCHDPYLGCTPESYFRMSDTALSPDLSVDRLDRRRSLLNQFDQSRRHMENSDTVRSLSSFQQLAFSLMSQPNVARALDVRRESEPTRALYGHTLFGQGCLAARRMLEAGTRLVSVFWDEYGLAGDAWDTHWNHYPRMVDQLLPQFDRAFSGLVLDLERRGMLEDTLVMCISEHGRTPKISKARGGGRD
;
A
#
# COMPACT_ATOMS: atom_id res chain seq x y z
N VAL A 1 3.63 9.47 12.35
CA VAL A 1 2.65 9.03 13.37
C VAL A 1 3.34 8.14 14.41
N GLU A 2 3.88 6.99 14.01
CA GLU A 2 4.51 6.05 14.94
C GLU A 2 5.71 6.63 15.71
N TYR A 3 6.57 7.45 15.09
CA TYR A 3 7.67 8.14 15.77
C TYR A 3 7.20 9.00 16.96
N ILE A 4 6.17 9.82 16.75
CA ILE A 4 5.61 10.69 17.79
C ILE A 4 4.89 9.86 18.86
N ASP A 5 4.09 8.86 18.46
CA ASP A 5 3.41 7.99 19.41
C ASP A 5 4.39 7.27 20.34
N ARG A 6 5.54 6.79 19.83
CA ARG A 6 6.60 6.18 20.66
C ARG A 6 7.19 7.15 21.68
N GLN A 7 7.09 8.45 21.46
CA GLN A 7 7.56 9.47 22.39
C GLN A 7 6.49 9.88 23.42
N THR A 8 5.21 9.73 23.10
CA THR A 8 4.12 10.32 23.90
C THR A 8 3.14 9.32 24.51
N ARG A 9 3.05 8.06 24.04
CA ARG A 9 2.03 7.09 24.45
C ARG A 9 2.62 5.73 24.82
N THR A 10 2.21 5.20 25.97
CA THR A 10 2.55 3.85 26.47
C THR A 10 1.67 2.74 25.89
N ASP A 11 0.50 3.08 25.35
CA ASP A 11 -0.47 2.12 24.83
C ASP A 11 -0.18 1.77 23.36
N ARG A 12 0.67 0.77 23.15
CA ARG A 12 0.75 0.07 21.86
C ARG A 12 -0.43 -0.89 21.77
N ILE A 13 -1.24 -0.81 20.70
CA ILE A 13 -1.99 -1.98 20.25
C ILE A 13 -0.95 -2.94 19.68
N ALA A 14 -0.55 -3.91 20.49
CA ALA A 14 0.51 -4.84 20.15
C ALA A 14 0.15 -5.64 18.88
N GLY A 15 0.95 -5.45 17.83
CA GLY A 15 0.99 -6.31 16.64
C GLY A 15 0.16 -5.91 15.42
N ILE A 16 -0.41 -4.70 15.42
CA ILE A 16 -1.01 -4.11 14.22
C ILE A 16 -0.06 -3.05 13.64
N PRO A 17 0.28 -3.11 12.34
CA PRO A 17 1.03 -2.07 11.64
C PRO A 17 0.49 -0.68 11.92
N GLN A 18 1.36 0.25 12.28
CA GLN A 18 0.96 1.64 12.50
C GLN A 18 1.11 2.49 11.23
N ASN A 19 2.03 2.12 10.33
CA ASN A 19 2.25 2.73 9.02
C ASN A 19 2.18 1.64 7.94
N LEU A 20 1.09 1.62 7.16
CA LEU A 20 0.83 0.64 6.11
C LEU A 20 0.74 1.31 4.74
N ALA A 21 1.27 0.66 3.71
CA ALA A 21 1.15 1.10 2.34
C ALA A 21 0.56 0.00 1.42
N LEU A 22 -0.44 0.39 0.63
CA LEU A 22 -1.13 -0.39 -0.39
C LEU A 22 -0.85 0.20 -1.77
N PRO A 23 -0.97 -0.56 -2.87
CA PRO A 23 -1.31 -1.99 -2.92
C PRO A 23 -0.10 -2.94 -2.90
N PHE A 24 1.08 -2.46 -3.31
CA PHE A 24 2.34 -3.21 -3.43
C PHE A 24 3.53 -2.27 -3.27
N PRO A 25 4.76 -2.78 -3.02
CA PRO A 25 5.95 -1.94 -2.89
C PRO A 25 6.09 -0.95 -4.05
N PHE A 26 6.43 0.31 -3.74
CA PHE A 26 6.46 1.37 -4.74
C PHE A 26 7.35 1.03 -5.94
N SER A 27 6.82 1.23 -7.14
CA SER A 27 7.35 0.87 -8.45
C SER A 27 7.59 -0.64 -8.69
N SER A 28 7.07 -1.55 -7.85
CA SER A 28 7.36 -2.98 -7.99
C SER A 28 6.61 -3.69 -9.12
N GLN A 29 5.50 -3.14 -9.58
CA GLN A 29 4.73 -3.70 -10.70
C GLN A 29 4.99 -2.97 -12.02
N ARG A 30 5.94 -2.02 -12.02
CA ARG A 30 6.35 -1.24 -13.18
C ARG A 30 7.30 -2.03 -14.07
N THR A 31 7.14 -1.92 -15.38
CA THR A 31 8.07 -2.44 -16.39
C THR A 31 8.53 -1.33 -17.34
N GLY A 32 9.78 -1.42 -17.81
CA GLY A 32 10.36 -0.49 -18.80
C GLY A 32 11.24 0.61 -18.23
N GLU A 33 11.23 0.85 -16.91
CA GLU A 33 12.09 1.82 -16.24
C GLU A 33 12.53 1.32 -14.84
N GLY A 34 13.51 1.99 -14.23
CA GLY A 34 14.01 1.65 -12.90
C GLY A 34 13.03 1.96 -11.76
N TYR A 35 13.32 1.36 -10.60
CA TYR A 35 12.61 1.62 -9.34
C TYR A 35 12.77 3.08 -8.91
N ARG A 36 11.67 3.73 -8.54
CA ARG A 36 11.70 5.08 -7.95
C ARG A 36 11.94 4.99 -6.44
N ALA A 37 12.49 6.07 -5.87
CA ALA A 37 12.55 6.21 -4.42
C ALA A 37 11.11 6.23 -3.87
N GLY A 38 10.81 5.30 -2.96
CA GLY A 38 9.51 5.21 -2.32
C GLY A 38 9.36 6.17 -1.14
N PRO A 39 8.16 6.22 -0.53
CA PRO A 39 7.84 7.00 0.66
C PRO A 39 8.50 6.40 1.92
N TYR A 40 9.83 6.42 1.96
CA TYR A 40 10.62 5.95 3.09
C TYR A 40 10.78 7.03 4.14
N ALA A 41 10.95 6.62 5.39
CA ALA A 41 11.01 7.52 6.54
C ALA A 41 12.30 8.38 6.58
N ALA A 42 13.24 8.11 5.67
CA ALA A 42 14.48 8.85 5.49
C ALA A 42 15.24 9.02 6.82
N TYR A 43 15.40 10.25 7.31
CA TYR A 43 16.14 10.55 8.53
C TYR A 43 15.51 9.98 9.81
N LEU A 44 14.25 9.54 9.77
CA LEU A 44 13.60 8.92 10.93
C LEU A 44 14.08 7.49 11.18
N GLY A 45 14.66 6.82 10.18
CA GLY A 45 15.15 5.45 10.28
C GLY A 45 14.18 4.41 9.71
N ASP A 46 14.73 3.28 9.29
CA ASP A 46 13.99 2.24 8.54
C ASP A 46 12.87 1.59 9.35
N GLU A 47 12.94 1.61 10.69
CA GLU A 47 11.87 1.09 11.54
C GLU A 47 10.54 1.86 11.46
N PHE A 48 10.52 3.01 10.78
CA PHE A 48 9.32 3.81 10.50
C PHE A 48 8.89 3.76 9.04
N ASN A 49 9.62 3.02 8.19
CA ASN A 49 9.19 2.77 6.81
C ASN A 49 7.80 2.12 6.80
N PRO A 50 6.98 2.41 5.79
CA PRO A 50 5.69 1.75 5.66
C PRO A 50 5.88 0.26 5.44
N ILE A 51 4.99 -0.52 6.05
CA ILE A 51 4.86 -1.94 5.75
C ILE A 51 4.03 -2.07 4.49
N TRP A 52 4.61 -2.69 3.47
CA TRP A 52 3.95 -2.88 2.18
C TRP A 52 3.10 -4.14 2.17
N THR A 53 1.93 -4.01 1.54
CA THR A 53 1.11 -5.16 1.17
C THR A 53 1.52 -5.72 -0.18
N GLU A 54 0.83 -6.77 -0.62
CA GLU A 54 0.78 -7.24 -1.98
C GLU A 54 -0.68 -7.41 -2.38
N PHE A 55 -0.99 -7.03 -3.62
CA PHE A 55 -2.24 -7.36 -4.26
C PHE A 55 -2.18 -8.78 -4.82
N VAL A 56 -3.21 -9.58 -4.54
CA VAL A 56 -3.39 -10.92 -5.10
C VAL A 56 -4.72 -10.94 -5.84
N GLY A 57 -4.66 -11.09 -7.15
CA GLY A 57 -5.82 -11.10 -8.03
C GLY A 57 -5.43 -10.87 -9.48
N ASP A 58 -6.37 -11.09 -10.39
CA ASP A 58 -6.17 -10.90 -11.82
C ASP A 58 -6.96 -9.69 -12.31
N ALA A 59 -6.43 -9.02 -13.35
CA ALA A 59 -7.17 -7.95 -13.99
C ALA A 59 -8.25 -8.53 -14.93
N THR A 60 -9.43 -7.93 -14.90
CA THR A 60 -10.57 -8.33 -15.74
C THR A 60 -10.70 -7.50 -17.01
N ARG A 61 -9.90 -6.44 -17.14
CA ARG A 61 -9.88 -5.56 -18.31
C ARG A 61 -8.46 -5.39 -18.83
N SER A 62 -8.37 -5.19 -20.15
CA SER A 62 -7.14 -4.86 -20.83
C SER A 62 -7.22 -3.43 -21.36
N VAL A 63 -6.06 -2.79 -21.44
CA VAL A 63 -5.89 -1.46 -22.01
C VAL A 63 -4.61 -1.41 -22.82
N GLU A 64 -4.66 -0.74 -23.97
CA GLU A 64 -3.47 -0.45 -24.76
C GLU A 64 -2.68 0.66 -24.04
N LYS A 65 -1.53 0.30 -23.49
CA LYS A 65 -0.60 1.25 -22.87
C LYS A 65 0.42 1.70 -23.90
N THR A 66 0.74 2.99 -23.89
CA THR A 66 1.71 3.58 -24.84
C THR A 66 2.86 4.25 -24.09
N LEU A 67 4.09 3.86 -24.42
CA LEU A 67 5.32 4.51 -23.96
C LEU A 67 6.19 4.85 -25.17
N GLY A 68 6.20 6.13 -25.57
CA GLY A 68 6.85 6.56 -26.80
C GLY A 68 6.19 5.93 -28.04
N GLU A 69 6.94 5.14 -28.80
CA GLU A 69 6.42 4.38 -29.96
C GLU A 69 5.93 2.97 -29.58
N THR A 70 6.24 2.50 -28.37
CA THR A 70 5.86 1.16 -27.91
C THR A 70 4.40 1.15 -27.48
N ARG A 71 3.65 0.16 -27.98
CA ARG A 71 2.27 -0.14 -27.55
C ARG A 71 2.21 -1.54 -27.00
N LEU A 72 1.57 -1.70 -25.85
CA LEU A 72 1.42 -2.99 -25.19
C LEU A 72 0.02 -3.11 -24.63
N ASP A 73 -0.71 -4.14 -25.06
CA ASP A 73 -1.94 -4.54 -24.40
C ASP A 73 -1.62 -5.10 -23.03
N CYS A 74 -2.07 -4.40 -22.00
CA CYS A 74 -1.81 -4.75 -20.61
C CYS A 74 -3.11 -5.06 -19.89
N HIS A 75 -3.13 -6.16 -19.17
CA HIS A 75 -4.16 -6.49 -18.20
C HIS A 75 -3.98 -5.59 -16.98
N ASP A 76 -4.89 -4.63 -16.78
CA ASP A 76 -4.74 -3.57 -15.77
C ASP A 76 -5.79 -3.69 -14.65
N PRO A 77 -5.38 -4.05 -13.42
CA PRO A 77 -6.31 -4.24 -12.31
C PRO A 77 -6.90 -2.91 -11.81
N TYR A 78 -6.33 -1.75 -12.14
CA TYR A 78 -6.97 -0.45 -11.87
C TYR A 78 -8.25 -0.25 -12.68
N LEU A 79 -8.40 -0.91 -13.83
CA LEU A 79 -9.62 -0.85 -14.65
C LEU A 79 -10.65 -1.91 -14.25
N GLY A 80 -10.19 -2.98 -13.63
CA GLY A 80 -11.06 -4.03 -13.10
C GLY A 80 -10.25 -5.20 -12.56
N CYS A 81 -10.64 -5.74 -11.41
CA CYS A 81 -10.04 -6.93 -10.81
C CYS A 81 -11.07 -8.02 -10.55
N THR A 82 -10.61 -9.26 -10.38
CA THR A 82 -11.47 -10.40 -10.09
C THR A 82 -12.11 -10.29 -8.69
N PRO A 83 -13.34 -10.83 -8.48
CA PRO A 83 -13.98 -10.85 -7.17
C PRO A 83 -13.18 -11.61 -6.10
N GLU A 84 -12.30 -12.51 -6.48
CA GLU A 84 -11.42 -13.29 -5.60
C GLU A 84 -10.20 -12.48 -5.14
N SER A 85 -10.04 -11.24 -5.62
CA SER A 85 -8.92 -10.39 -5.29
C SER A 85 -8.89 -10.01 -3.80
N TYR A 86 -7.69 -9.99 -3.23
CA TYR A 86 -7.46 -9.61 -1.83
C TYR A 86 -6.04 -9.03 -1.65
N PHE A 87 -5.74 -8.54 -0.45
CA PHE A 87 -4.40 -8.08 -0.08
C PHE A 87 -3.80 -9.00 0.98
N ARG A 88 -2.48 -9.15 0.92
CA ARG A 88 -1.68 -9.81 1.96
C ARG A 88 -0.47 -8.95 2.30
N MET A 89 0.25 -9.29 3.36
CA MET A 89 1.56 -8.67 3.61
C MET A 89 2.55 -9.10 2.52
N SER A 90 3.41 -8.18 2.09
CA SER A 90 4.42 -8.53 1.09
C SER A 90 5.44 -9.53 1.63
N ASP A 91 5.85 -10.49 0.82
CA ASP A 91 6.91 -11.44 1.18
C ASP A 91 8.29 -10.75 1.26
N THR A 92 8.45 -9.56 0.65
CA THR A 92 9.64 -8.73 0.89
C THR A 92 9.73 -8.21 2.33
N ALA A 93 8.62 -8.19 3.07
CA ALA A 93 8.61 -7.95 4.51
C ALA A 93 8.97 -9.20 5.33
N LEU A 94 8.94 -10.40 4.74
CA LEU A 94 9.12 -11.69 5.39
C LEU A 94 9.95 -12.64 4.50
N SER A 95 11.27 -12.64 4.69
CA SER A 95 12.21 -13.49 3.92
C SER A 95 11.69 -14.93 3.76
N PRO A 96 11.69 -15.51 2.53
CA PRO A 96 10.93 -16.72 2.17
C PRO A 96 11.36 -18.02 2.87
N ASP A 97 12.41 -17.99 3.69
CA ASP A 97 13.01 -19.16 4.34
C ASP A 97 12.67 -19.27 5.85
N LEU A 98 11.67 -18.49 6.28
CA LEU A 98 11.30 -18.29 7.69
C LEU A 98 9.95 -18.95 8.01
N SER A 99 9.97 -20.18 8.51
CA SER A 99 8.79 -20.76 9.18
C SER A 99 8.59 -20.13 10.57
N VAL A 100 7.34 -20.10 11.06
CA VAL A 100 6.97 -19.61 12.41
C VAL A 100 7.87 -20.24 13.49
N ASP A 101 8.11 -21.54 13.38
CA ASP A 101 8.90 -22.32 14.34
C ASP A 101 10.40 -21.97 14.29
N ARG A 102 10.94 -21.66 13.10
CA ARG A 102 12.33 -21.16 12.96
C ARG A 102 12.46 -19.73 13.48
N LEU A 103 11.46 -18.89 13.27
CA LEU A 103 11.42 -17.53 13.77
C LEU A 103 11.33 -17.48 15.29
N ASP A 104 10.51 -18.34 15.91
CA ASP A 104 10.43 -18.45 17.37
C ASP A 104 11.74 -18.93 17.99
N ARG A 105 12.41 -19.91 17.37
CA ARG A 105 13.74 -20.35 17.81
C ARG A 105 14.79 -19.25 17.66
N ARG A 106 14.78 -18.52 16.54
CA ARG A 106 15.68 -17.37 16.35
C ARG A 106 15.38 -16.25 17.34
N ARG A 107 14.11 -15.96 17.64
CA ARG A 107 13.69 -14.99 18.66
C ARG A 107 14.14 -15.39 20.05
N SER A 108 13.99 -16.67 20.41
CA SER A 108 14.49 -17.20 21.69
C SER A 108 16.01 -17.06 21.79
N LEU A 109 16.74 -17.43 20.73
CA LEU A 109 18.20 -17.28 20.69
C LEU A 109 18.65 -15.81 20.67
N LEU A 110 17.98 -14.94 19.93
CA LEU A 110 18.23 -13.49 19.95
C LEU A 110 17.92 -12.89 21.31
N ASN A 111 16.82 -13.27 21.97
CA ASN A 111 16.55 -12.82 23.33
C ASN A 111 17.63 -13.27 24.32
N GLN A 112 18.17 -14.47 24.15
CA GLN A 112 19.29 -14.98 24.96
C GLN A 112 20.60 -14.21 24.66
N PHE A 113 20.88 -13.93 23.39
CA PHE A 113 22.03 -13.12 22.97
C PHE A 113 21.89 -11.65 23.37
N ASP A 114 20.70 -11.08 23.31
CA ASP A 114 20.39 -9.70 23.71
C ASP A 114 20.38 -9.57 25.23
N GLN A 115 19.95 -10.59 25.98
CA GLN A 115 20.15 -10.62 27.42
C GLN A 115 21.66 -10.65 27.77
N SER A 116 22.48 -11.30 26.94
CA SER A 116 23.94 -11.31 27.06
C SER A 116 24.60 -9.99 26.59
N ARG A 117 24.10 -9.36 25.51
CA ARG A 117 24.57 -8.08 24.94
C ARG A 117 24.02 -6.85 25.65
N ARG A 118 22.96 -6.95 26.46
CA ARG A 118 22.52 -5.87 27.36
C ARG A 118 23.58 -5.49 28.39
N HIS A 119 24.67 -6.26 28.51
CA HIS A 119 25.89 -5.86 29.22
C HIS A 119 26.93 -5.10 28.37
N MET A 120 26.79 -5.03 27.04
CA MET A 120 27.77 -4.39 26.14
C MET A 120 27.13 -3.77 24.87
N GLU A 121 26.60 -2.54 24.99
CA GLU A 121 26.37 -1.54 23.91
C GLU A 121 24.95 -1.28 23.38
N ASN A 122 24.66 0.02 23.24
CA ASN A 122 23.54 0.66 22.56
C ASN A 122 23.94 0.95 21.09
N SER A 123 23.68 0.04 20.15
CA SER A 123 23.82 0.36 18.71
C SER A 123 22.46 0.33 18.00
N ASP A 124 22.22 1.33 17.15
CA ASP A 124 20.93 1.54 16.49
C ASP A 124 20.56 0.42 15.51
N THR A 125 21.57 -0.23 14.92
CA THR A 125 21.39 -1.38 14.02
C THR A 125 20.75 -2.60 14.71
N VAL A 126 21.10 -2.87 15.97
CA VAL A 126 20.53 -3.98 16.74
C VAL A 126 19.05 -3.71 17.09
N ARG A 127 18.72 -2.45 17.41
CA ARG A 127 17.34 -2.03 17.69
C ARG A 127 16.46 -2.16 16.46
N SER A 128 16.91 -1.69 15.30
CA SER A 128 16.17 -1.80 14.03
C SER A 128 15.88 -3.26 13.68
N LEU A 129 16.88 -4.14 13.71
CA LEU A 129 16.72 -5.58 13.45
C LEU A 129 15.72 -6.24 14.41
N SER A 130 15.78 -5.90 15.71
CA SER A 130 14.86 -6.43 16.72
C SER A 130 13.40 -6.00 16.47
N SER A 131 13.17 -4.78 16.00
CA SER A 131 11.83 -4.26 15.70
C SER A 131 11.21 -4.94 14.48
N PHE A 132 11.97 -5.13 13.40
CA PHE A 132 11.52 -5.89 12.22
C PHE A 132 11.17 -7.33 12.57
N GLN A 133 11.95 -7.98 13.42
CA GLN A 133 11.68 -9.35 13.88
C GLN A 133 10.43 -9.45 14.75
N GLN A 134 10.23 -8.49 15.67
CA GLN A 134 9.01 -8.43 16.49
C GLN A 134 7.76 -8.17 15.65
N LEU A 135 7.88 -7.28 14.66
CA LEU A 135 6.82 -6.99 13.71
C LEU A 135 6.49 -8.21 12.86
N ALA A 136 7.49 -8.82 12.22
CA ALA A 136 7.35 -10.06 11.45
C ALA A 136 6.66 -11.16 12.27
N PHE A 137 7.09 -11.36 13.52
CA PHE A 137 6.47 -12.31 14.42
C PHE A 137 5.01 -11.96 14.69
N SER A 138 4.71 -10.70 15.02
CA SER A 138 3.34 -10.26 15.28
C SER A 138 2.43 -10.39 14.06
N LEU A 139 2.94 -10.10 12.85
CA LEU A 139 2.21 -10.23 11.60
C LEU A 139 1.87 -11.69 11.29
N MET A 140 2.83 -12.60 11.50
CA MET A 140 2.62 -14.03 11.27
C MET A 140 1.75 -14.70 12.32
N SER A 141 1.74 -14.18 13.56
CA SER A 141 0.96 -14.75 14.67
C SER A 141 -0.41 -14.11 14.87
N GLN A 142 -0.77 -13.06 14.11
CA GLN A 142 -2.02 -12.34 14.29
C GLN A 142 -3.02 -12.53 13.14
N PRO A 143 -4.13 -13.25 13.38
CA PRO A 143 -5.24 -13.36 12.45
C PRO A 143 -5.90 -12.02 12.11
N ASN A 144 -5.70 -10.97 12.92
CA ASN A 144 -6.40 -9.69 12.75
C ASN A 144 -5.96 -8.95 11.50
N VAL A 145 -4.65 -8.87 11.25
CA VAL A 145 -4.09 -8.14 10.12
C VAL A 145 -4.43 -8.83 8.80
N ALA A 146 -4.23 -10.15 8.73
CA ALA A 146 -4.62 -10.94 7.55
C ALA A 146 -6.14 -10.82 7.27
N ARG A 147 -6.98 -10.87 8.31
CA ARG A 147 -8.43 -10.67 8.15
C ARG A 147 -8.78 -9.25 7.71
N ALA A 148 -8.06 -8.23 8.17
CA ALA A 148 -8.32 -6.84 7.78
C ALA A 148 -7.95 -6.60 6.31
N LEU A 149 -6.81 -7.12 5.84
CA LEU A 149 -6.40 -7.04 4.43
C LEU A 149 -7.27 -7.87 3.47
N ASP A 150 -7.94 -8.91 3.98
CA ASP A 150 -8.86 -9.72 3.18
C ASP A 150 -10.21 -9.01 2.97
N VAL A 151 -10.30 -8.25 1.86
CA VAL A 151 -11.51 -7.54 1.44
C VAL A 151 -12.66 -8.45 1.05
N ARG A 152 -12.42 -9.74 0.79
CA ARG A 152 -13.48 -10.71 0.44
C ARG A 152 -14.42 -11.00 1.62
N ARG A 153 -14.02 -10.58 2.83
CA ARG A 153 -14.83 -10.66 4.05
C ARG A 153 -15.92 -9.60 4.11
N GLU A 154 -15.88 -8.61 3.23
CA GLU A 154 -16.93 -7.60 3.09
C GLU A 154 -18.07 -8.10 2.22
N SER A 155 -19.26 -7.55 2.48
CA SER A 155 -20.42 -7.83 1.64
C SER A 155 -20.20 -7.33 0.22
N GLU A 156 -20.78 -8.01 -0.77
CA GLU A 156 -20.69 -7.58 -2.17
C GLU A 156 -21.19 -6.13 -2.39
N PRO A 157 -22.30 -5.66 -1.78
CA PRO A 157 -22.67 -4.25 -1.84
C PRO A 157 -21.59 -3.29 -1.34
N THR A 158 -20.89 -3.65 -0.26
CA THR A 158 -19.77 -2.85 0.25
C THR A 158 -18.62 -2.84 -0.75
N ARG A 159 -18.26 -3.99 -1.32
CA ARG A 159 -17.17 -4.06 -2.32
C ARG A 159 -17.51 -3.29 -3.59
N ALA A 160 -18.75 -3.39 -4.04
CA ALA A 160 -19.27 -2.68 -5.19
C ALA A 160 -19.33 -1.15 -4.97
N LEU A 161 -19.54 -0.67 -3.74
CA LEU A 161 -19.48 0.76 -3.43
C LEU A 161 -18.13 1.37 -3.83
N TYR A 162 -17.04 0.71 -3.48
CA TYR A 162 -15.68 1.14 -3.82
C TYR A 162 -15.30 0.82 -5.28
N GLY A 163 -15.96 -0.19 -5.87
CA GLY A 163 -15.66 -0.71 -7.20
C GLY A 163 -14.62 -1.83 -7.17
N HIS A 164 -14.80 -2.82 -8.05
CA HIS A 164 -13.87 -3.94 -8.23
C HIS A 164 -12.67 -3.52 -9.07
N THR A 165 -11.88 -2.58 -8.56
CA THR A 165 -10.61 -2.13 -9.13
C THR A 165 -9.54 -2.19 -8.06
N LEU A 166 -8.26 -2.24 -8.46
CA LEU A 166 -7.14 -2.25 -7.54
C LEU A 166 -7.19 -1.09 -6.54
N PHE A 167 -7.42 0.13 -7.03
CA PHE A 167 -7.53 1.31 -6.18
C PHE A 167 -8.77 1.27 -5.28
N GLY A 168 -9.94 0.89 -5.82
CA GLY A 168 -11.18 0.76 -5.04
C GLY A 168 -11.07 -0.26 -3.91
N GLN A 169 -10.60 -1.48 -4.23
CA GLN A 169 -10.38 -2.51 -3.23
C GLN A 169 -9.24 -2.14 -2.27
N GLY A 170 -8.24 -1.37 -2.72
CA GLY A 170 -7.19 -0.80 -1.86
C GLY A 170 -7.74 0.18 -0.84
N CYS A 171 -8.62 1.10 -1.24
CA CYS A 171 -9.33 1.99 -0.32
C CYS A 171 -10.21 1.21 0.68
N LEU A 172 -10.87 0.14 0.23
CA LEU A 172 -11.64 -0.74 1.10
C LEU A 172 -10.76 -1.44 2.13
N ALA A 173 -9.60 -1.97 1.71
CA ALA A 173 -8.62 -2.57 2.60
C ALA A 173 -8.07 -1.55 3.60
N ALA A 174 -7.84 -0.31 3.16
CA ALA A 174 -7.39 0.78 4.04
C ALA A 174 -8.41 1.05 5.14
N ARG A 175 -9.69 1.18 4.81
CA ARG A 175 -10.75 1.34 5.83
C ARG A 175 -10.79 0.17 6.81
N ARG A 176 -10.66 -1.08 6.34
CA ARG A 176 -10.58 -2.27 7.21
C ARG A 176 -9.36 -2.25 8.14
N MET A 177 -8.22 -1.76 7.65
CA MET A 177 -7.00 -1.61 8.46
C MET A 177 -7.14 -0.51 9.51
N LEU A 178 -7.80 0.60 9.17
CA LEU A 178 -8.14 1.65 10.13
C LEU A 178 -9.04 1.10 11.25
N GLU A 179 -10.08 0.33 10.91
CA GLU A 179 -10.94 -0.35 11.90
C GLU A 179 -10.18 -1.36 12.77
N ALA A 180 -9.18 -2.02 12.19
CA ALA A 180 -8.31 -2.92 12.95
C ALA A 180 -7.40 -2.15 13.92
N GLY A 181 -7.17 -0.85 13.72
CA GLY A 181 -6.34 -0.01 14.58
C GLY A 181 -5.01 0.43 13.97
N THR A 182 -4.82 0.28 12.66
CA THR A 182 -3.73 0.97 11.94
C THR A 182 -4.00 2.46 11.94
N ARG A 183 -2.97 3.27 12.19
CA ARG A 183 -3.11 4.73 12.37
C ARG A 183 -2.81 5.54 11.12
N LEU A 184 -1.97 5.03 10.24
CA LEU A 184 -1.67 5.61 8.94
C LEU A 184 -1.74 4.53 7.88
N VAL A 185 -2.65 4.70 6.93
CA VAL A 185 -2.71 3.87 5.72
C VAL A 185 -2.55 4.77 4.51
N SER A 186 -1.57 4.47 3.67
CA SER A 186 -1.37 5.13 2.38
C SER A 186 -1.82 4.20 1.26
N VAL A 187 -2.71 4.67 0.39
CA VAL A 187 -3.14 3.94 -0.81
C VAL A 187 -2.54 4.66 -2.01
N PHE A 188 -1.56 4.02 -2.65
CA PHE A 188 -0.88 4.56 -3.81
C PHE A 188 -1.58 4.12 -5.09
N TRP A 189 -1.72 5.06 -6.02
CA TRP A 189 -2.02 4.75 -7.41
C TRP A 189 -0.72 4.77 -8.22
N ASP A 190 0.05 3.70 -8.05
CA ASP A 190 1.32 3.50 -8.73
C ASP A 190 1.14 2.78 -10.06
N GLU A 191 2.17 2.81 -10.92
CA GLU A 191 2.15 2.16 -12.24
C GLU A 191 2.05 0.63 -12.13
N TYR A 192 1.31 0.03 -13.06
CA TYR A 192 1.14 -1.42 -13.18
C TYR A 192 1.36 -1.85 -14.63
N GLY A 193 2.32 -2.75 -14.87
CA GLY A 193 2.77 -3.07 -16.21
C GLY A 193 3.62 -1.94 -16.80
N LEU A 194 3.32 -1.54 -18.03
CA LEU A 194 4.16 -0.57 -18.76
C LEU A 194 4.22 0.80 -18.06
N ALA A 195 5.42 1.35 -17.95
CA ALA A 195 5.68 2.68 -17.41
C ALA A 195 4.95 3.81 -18.17
N GLY A 196 4.68 4.93 -17.49
CA GLY A 196 4.04 6.11 -18.06
C GLY A 196 2.51 6.06 -18.06
N ASP A 197 1.92 5.06 -17.39
CA ASP A 197 0.49 4.78 -17.45
C ASP A 197 -0.30 5.11 -16.17
N ALA A 198 0.29 5.85 -15.24
CA ALA A 198 -0.43 6.42 -14.08
C ALA A 198 -0.90 7.87 -14.32
N TRP A 199 -1.03 8.68 -13.28
CA TRP A 199 -1.55 10.06 -13.34
C TRP A 199 -0.70 11.04 -14.16
N ASP A 200 0.51 10.64 -14.53
CA ASP A 200 1.46 11.47 -15.27
C ASP A 200 1.26 11.40 -16.81
N THR A 201 0.15 11.97 -17.29
CA THR A 201 -0.29 11.81 -18.68
C THR A 201 0.47 12.71 -19.67
N HIS A 202 1.60 12.23 -20.20
CA HIS A 202 2.32 12.88 -21.30
C HIS A 202 1.67 12.72 -22.69
N TRP A 203 0.75 11.76 -22.82
CA TRP A 203 0.09 11.41 -24.08
C TRP A 203 -1.35 10.99 -23.81
N ASN A 204 -2.23 11.18 -24.79
CA ASN A 204 -3.65 10.80 -24.72
C ASN A 204 -4.36 11.26 -23.44
N HIS A 205 -4.11 12.49 -22.96
CA HIS A 205 -4.62 12.96 -21.66
C HIS A 205 -6.13 12.77 -21.50
N TYR A 206 -6.94 13.25 -22.45
CA TYR A 206 -8.40 13.20 -22.32
C TYR A 206 -8.96 11.77 -22.28
N PRO A 207 -8.64 10.87 -23.25
CA PRO A 207 -9.06 9.47 -23.16
C PRO A 207 -8.63 8.80 -21.86
N ARG A 208 -7.38 9.00 -21.42
CA ARG A 208 -6.89 8.40 -20.17
C ARG A 208 -7.65 8.92 -18.95
N MET A 209 -7.93 10.21 -18.89
CA MET A 209 -8.72 10.78 -17.79
C MET A 209 -10.15 10.22 -17.76
N VAL A 210 -10.82 10.13 -18.91
CA VAL A 210 -12.23 9.72 -18.98
C VAL A 210 -12.43 8.21 -18.87
N ASP A 211 -11.53 7.41 -19.44
CA ASP A 211 -11.72 5.97 -19.56
C ASP A 211 -10.99 5.17 -18.46
N GLN A 212 -9.92 5.74 -17.87
CA GLN A 212 -8.97 4.98 -17.04
C GLN A 212 -8.72 5.54 -15.64
N LEU A 213 -8.76 6.86 -15.45
CA LEU A 213 -8.35 7.49 -14.19
C LEU A 213 -9.54 8.03 -13.38
N LEU A 214 -10.28 9.00 -13.93
CA LEU A 214 -11.31 9.70 -13.17
C LEU A 214 -12.45 8.80 -12.69
N PRO A 215 -13.05 7.92 -13.52
CA PRO A 215 -14.19 7.11 -13.05
C PRO A 215 -13.83 6.18 -11.88
N GLN A 216 -12.64 5.61 -11.92
CA GLN A 216 -12.17 4.66 -10.92
C GLN A 216 -11.76 5.40 -9.64
N PHE A 217 -11.13 6.57 -9.77
CA PHE A 217 -10.85 7.45 -8.63
C PHE A 217 -12.12 7.97 -7.96
N ASP A 218 -13.04 8.54 -8.73
CA ASP A 218 -14.29 9.14 -8.23
C ASP A 218 -15.12 8.13 -7.44
N ARG A 219 -15.26 6.91 -7.97
CA ARG A 219 -15.97 5.83 -7.31
C ARG A 219 -15.29 5.39 -6.01
N ALA A 220 -13.97 5.13 -6.06
CA ALA A 220 -13.24 4.65 -4.90
C ALA A 220 -13.18 5.69 -3.77
N PHE A 221 -12.87 6.94 -4.12
CA PHE A 221 -12.74 8.04 -3.18
C PHE A 221 -14.09 8.40 -2.54
N SER A 222 -15.14 8.55 -3.36
CA SER A 222 -16.49 8.80 -2.85
C SER A 222 -17.00 7.63 -2.00
N GLY A 223 -16.72 6.38 -2.42
CA GLY A 223 -17.06 5.18 -1.67
C GLY A 223 -16.39 5.14 -0.29
N LEU A 224 -15.10 5.49 -0.21
CA LEU A 224 -14.37 5.59 1.06
C LEU A 224 -14.98 6.64 1.98
N VAL A 225 -15.19 7.87 1.49
CA VAL A 225 -15.74 8.96 2.30
C VAL A 225 -17.12 8.61 2.84
N LEU A 226 -18.02 8.10 1.99
CA LEU A 226 -19.37 7.71 2.39
C LEU A 226 -19.39 6.53 3.37
N ASP A 227 -18.50 5.55 3.20
CA ASP A 227 -18.41 4.39 4.11
C ASP A 227 -17.85 4.82 5.47
N LEU A 228 -16.83 5.68 5.51
CA LEU A 228 -16.30 6.25 6.75
C LEU A 228 -17.34 7.11 7.48
N GLU A 229 -18.11 7.93 6.76
CA GLU A 229 -19.20 8.73 7.32
C GLU A 229 -20.27 7.84 7.97
N ARG A 230 -20.76 6.82 7.25
CA ARG A 230 -21.77 5.87 7.75
C ARG A 230 -21.34 5.13 9.01
N ARG A 231 -20.03 4.98 9.21
CA ARG A 231 -19.43 4.30 10.36
C ARG A 231 -19.07 5.25 11.50
N GLY A 232 -19.25 6.55 11.32
CA GLY A 232 -18.82 7.58 12.27
C GLY A 232 -17.29 7.76 12.36
N MET A 233 -16.53 7.16 11.45
CA MET A 233 -15.06 7.21 11.47
C MET A 233 -14.51 8.56 10.98
N LEU A 234 -15.28 9.34 10.23
CA LEU A 234 -14.83 10.69 9.82
C LEU A 234 -14.70 11.67 10.99
N GLU A 235 -15.24 11.34 12.17
CA GLU A 235 -15.12 12.17 13.37
C GLU A 235 -13.68 12.20 13.90
N ASP A 236 -12.89 11.14 13.67
CA ASP A 236 -11.52 10.99 14.17
C ASP A 236 -10.48 10.62 13.08
N THR A 237 -10.93 10.39 11.85
CA THR A 237 -10.07 10.02 10.71
C THR A 237 -9.94 11.18 9.72
N LEU A 238 -8.70 11.62 9.49
CA LEU A 238 -8.38 12.55 8.40
C LEU A 238 -8.15 11.79 7.09
N VAL A 239 -8.92 12.11 6.05
CA VAL A 239 -8.70 11.63 4.69
C VAL A 239 -7.98 12.70 3.88
N MET A 240 -6.85 12.34 3.26
CA MET A 240 -6.05 13.22 2.41
C MET A 240 -5.93 12.65 1.00
N CYS A 241 -6.22 13.46 -0.01
CA CYS A 241 -5.88 13.17 -1.40
C CYS A 241 -4.74 14.10 -1.81
N ILE A 242 -3.56 13.53 -2.05
CA ILE A 242 -2.35 14.26 -2.41
C ILE A 242 -1.75 13.71 -3.68
N SER A 243 -0.98 14.54 -4.38
CA SER A 243 -0.18 14.17 -5.54
C SER A 243 1.29 14.50 -5.25
N GLU A 244 2.21 13.71 -5.80
CA GLU A 244 3.66 13.96 -5.69
C GLU A 244 4.10 15.18 -6.52
N HIS A 245 3.38 15.45 -7.61
CA HIS A 245 3.71 16.52 -8.56
C HIS A 245 2.45 17.12 -9.17
N GLY A 246 2.63 18.28 -9.81
CA GLY A 246 1.65 18.89 -10.69
C GLY A 246 2.28 19.22 -12.04
N ARG A 247 1.46 19.31 -13.09
CA ARG A 247 1.88 19.75 -14.43
C ARG A 247 1.24 21.06 -14.83
N THR A 248 1.73 21.70 -15.89
CA THR A 248 1.03 22.86 -16.42
C THR A 248 -0.40 22.49 -16.83
N PRO A 249 -1.41 23.35 -16.63
CA PRO A 249 -2.81 23.07 -16.99
C PRO A 249 -3.05 23.15 -18.50
N LYS A 250 -2.00 23.04 -19.33
CA LYS A 250 -2.04 23.20 -20.78
C LYS A 250 -1.88 21.84 -21.45
N ILE A 251 -2.67 21.62 -22.49
CA ILE A 251 -2.52 20.45 -23.36
C ILE A 251 -1.48 20.78 -24.43
N SER A 252 -0.46 19.93 -24.53
CA SER A 252 0.60 20.02 -25.51
C SER A 252 0.10 19.60 -26.90
N LYS A 253 0.87 19.96 -27.94
CA LYS A 253 0.59 19.56 -29.34
C LYS A 253 1.06 18.13 -29.67
N ALA A 254 1.46 17.37 -28.65
CA ALA A 254 1.82 15.97 -28.80
C ALA A 254 0.68 15.15 -29.42
N ARG A 255 1.01 14.04 -30.09
CA ARG A 255 0.00 13.14 -30.67
C ARG A 255 -0.95 12.66 -29.58
N GLY A 256 -2.25 12.92 -29.73
CA GLY A 256 -3.28 12.60 -28.74
C GLY A 256 -3.41 13.60 -27.57
N GLY A 257 -2.55 14.62 -27.52
CA GLY A 257 -2.52 15.63 -26.45
C GLY A 257 -1.97 15.09 -25.13
N GLY A 258 -1.08 15.83 -24.48
CA GLY A 258 -0.52 15.48 -23.17
C GLY A 258 -0.37 16.71 -22.30
N ARG A 259 0.00 16.54 -21.03
CA ARG A 259 0.42 17.65 -20.18
C ARG A 259 1.92 17.55 -19.98
N ASP A 260 2.63 18.67 -20.19
CA ASP A 260 4.04 18.86 -19.82
C ASP A 260 4.16 19.85 -18.67
#